data_AF-A0A970Q1G1-F1
#
_entry.id   AF-A0A970Q1G1-F1
#
_cell.length_a   1.000
_cell.length_b   1.000
_cell.length_c   1.000
_cell.angle_alpha   90.00
_cell.angle_beta   90.00
_cell.angle_gamma   90.00
#
_symmetry.space_group_name_H-M   'P 1'
#
loop_
_entity.id
_entity.type
_entity.pdbx_description
1 polymer ?
#
loop_
_entity_poly.entity_id
_entity_poly.type
_entity_poly.pdbx_seq_one_letter_code
_entity_poly.pdbx_strand_id
1 'polypeptide(L)'
;MAFLNNLGKKIGSAAEATTSKAKEVAEVRKLNSKINDEEKQIARFYSEIGKRIFEQEKENPQSPVADLCEKILASQANIEQLNQMIEEAKNP
;
A
#
# COMPACT_ATOMS: atom_id res chain seq x y z
N MET A 1 51.55 9.17 -25.86
CA MET A 1 51.06 8.11 -24.93
C MET A 1 50.88 8.59 -23.47
N ALA A 2 50.82 9.90 -23.16
CA ALA A 2 50.63 10.39 -21.78
C ALA A 2 49.16 10.70 -21.43
N PHE A 3 48.34 11.05 -22.42
CA PHE A 3 46.92 11.40 -22.22
C PHE A 3 46.03 10.19 -21.94
N LEU A 4 46.19 9.06 -22.64
CA LEU A 4 45.43 7.83 -22.36
C LEU A 4 45.82 7.20 -21.01
N ASN A 5 47.07 7.35 -20.58
CA ASN A 5 47.55 6.79 -19.31
C ASN A 5 46.95 7.54 -18.09
N ASN A 6 46.76 8.85 -18.20
CA ASN A 6 46.08 9.65 -17.16
C ASN A 6 44.56 9.47 -17.16
N LEU A 7 43.94 9.23 -18.32
CA LEU A 7 42.52 8.91 -18.40
C LEU A 7 42.24 7.50 -17.83
N GLY A 8 43.07 6.50 -18.12
CA GLY A 8 42.96 5.15 -17.56
C GLY A 8 43.12 5.10 -16.03
N LYS A 9 44.06 5.87 -15.46
CA LYS A 9 44.21 5.98 -13.99
C LYS A 9 43.03 6.68 -13.29
N LYS A 10 42.41 7.68 -13.92
CA LYS A 10 41.19 8.34 -13.39
C LYS A 10 39.92 7.49 -13.57
N ILE A 11 39.86 6.67 -14.62
CA ILE A 11 38.74 5.75 -14.84
C ILE A 11 38.75 4.60 -13.83
N GLY A 12 39.93 4.10 -13.45
CA GLY A 12 40.07 3.04 -12.44
C GLY A 12 39.56 3.45 -11.05
N SER A 13 39.75 4.71 -10.66
CA SER A 13 39.27 5.26 -9.38
C SER A 13 37.79 5.66 -9.42
N ALA A 14 37.24 6.03 -10.58
CA ALA A 14 35.81 6.29 -10.74
C ALA A 14 34.95 5.01 -10.82
N ALA A 15 35.52 3.88 -11.26
CA ALA A 15 34.83 2.59 -11.33
C ALA A 15 34.57 1.96 -9.94
N GLU A 16 35.46 2.17 -8.97
CA GLU A 16 35.27 1.68 -7.59
C GLU A 16 34.21 2.49 -6.82
N ALA A 17 34.10 3.80 -7.10
CA ALA A 17 33.11 4.68 -6.47
C ALA A 17 31.67 4.46 -6.98
N THR A 18 31.48 3.96 -8.20
CA THR A 18 30.14 3.66 -8.75
C THR A 18 29.56 2.35 -8.23
N THR A 19 30.40 1.34 -7.97
CA THR A 19 29.93 0.03 -7.46
C THR A 19 29.49 0.09 -5.99
N SER A 20 30.18 0.87 -5.15
CA SER A 20 29.80 1.10 -3.74
C SER A 20 28.46 1.82 -3.64
N LYS A 21 28.29 2.90 -4.40
CA LYS A 21 27.02 3.65 -4.45
C LYS A 21 25.87 2.82 -5.02
N ALA A 22 26.13 1.93 -5.99
CA ALA A 22 25.13 1.01 -6.51
C ALA A 22 24.66 -0.01 -5.45
N LYS A 23 25.57 -0.50 -4.60
CA LYS A 23 25.22 -1.40 -3.48
C LYS A 23 24.38 -0.68 -2.42
N GLU A 24 24.77 0.53 -2.02
CA GLU A 24 23.99 1.33 -1.07
C GLU A 24 22.57 1.61 -1.58
N VAL A 25 22.42 1.99 -2.86
CA VAL A 25 21.11 2.21 -3.48
C VAL A 25 20.28 0.92 -3.52
N ALA A 26 20.91 -0.24 -3.78
CA ALA A 26 20.23 -1.53 -3.76
C ALA A 26 19.76 -1.92 -2.35
N GLU A 27 20.58 -1.67 -1.33
CA GLU A 27 20.22 -1.90 0.07
C GLU A 27 19.07 -1.01 0.51
N VAL A 28 19.12 0.30 0.20
CA VAL A 28 18.01 1.23 0.48
C VAL A 28 16.73 0.79 -0.22
N ARG A 29 16.80 0.40 -1.50
CA ARG A 29 15.63 -0.10 -2.23
C ARG A 29 15.05 -1.36 -1.58
N LYS A 30 15.90 -2.28 -1.12
CA LYS A 30 15.47 -3.51 -0.42
C LYS A 30 14.79 -3.18 0.91
N LEU A 31 15.34 -2.25 1.68
CA LEU A 31 14.75 -1.79 2.93
C LEU A 31 13.40 -1.09 2.69
N ASN A 32 13.31 -0.21 1.70
CA ASN A 32 12.06 0.45 1.31
C ASN A 32 10.99 -0.55 0.86
N SER A 33 11.37 -1.62 0.14
CA SER A 33 10.43 -2.69 -0.20
C SER A 33 9.86 -3.36 1.05
N LYS A 34 10.71 -3.68 2.03
CA LYS A 34 10.27 -4.28 3.29
C LYS A 34 9.35 -3.34 4.07
N ILE A 35 9.68 -2.05 4.13
CA ILE A 35 8.83 -1.03 4.76
C ILE A 35 7.45 -1.01 4.09
N ASN A 36 7.40 -0.94 2.76
CA ASN A 36 6.13 -0.94 2.03
C ASN A 36 5.31 -2.22 2.28
N ASP A 37 5.96 -3.37 2.45
CA ASP A 37 5.28 -4.62 2.74
C ASP A 37 4.69 -4.61 4.17
N GLU A 38 5.43 -4.09 5.16
CA GLU A 38 4.93 -3.89 6.52
C GLU A 38 3.78 -2.87 6.56
N GLU A 39 3.87 -1.76 5.83
CA GLU A 39 2.79 -0.77 5.72
C GLU A 39 1.50 -1.37 5.16
N LYS A 40 1.61 -2.20 4.10
CA LYS A 40 0.46 -2.95 3.57
C LYS A 40 -0.11 -3.92 4.59
N GLN A 41 0.76 -4.59 5.34
CA GLN A 41 0.35 -5.53 6.38
C GLN A 41 -0.41 -4.82 7.51
N ILE A 42 0.09 -3.65 7.95
CA ILE A 42 -0.58 -2.79 8.92
C ILE A 42 -1.96 -2.35 8.40
N ALA A 43 -2.06 -1.88 7.15
CA ALA A 43 -3.33 -1.47 6.55
C ALA A 43 -4.35 -2.62 6.50
N ARG A 44 -3.89 -3.85 6.21
CA ARG A 44 -4.73 -5.06 6.28
C ARG A 44 -5.22 -5.32 7.70
N PHE A 45 -4.33 -5.27 8.69
CA PHE A 45 -4.72 -5.47 10.09
C PHE A 45 -5.70 -4.41 10.58
N TYR A 46 -5.52 -3.14 10.23
CA TYR A 46 -6.52 -2.11 10.53
C TYR A 46 -7.87 -2.39 9.89
N SER A 47 -7.88 -2.88 8.66
CA SER A 47 -9.12 -3.27 7.98
C SER A 47 -9.80 -4.45 8.67
N GLU A 48 -9.04 -5.45 9.11
CA GLU A 48 -9.56 -6.60 9.86
C GLU A 48 -10.10 -6.19 11.24
N ILE A 49 -9.38 -5.32 11.96
CA ILE A 49 -9.84 -4.76 13.23
C ILE A 49 -11.16 -4.01 13.02
N GLY A 50 -11.21 -3.12 12.02
CA GLY A 50 -12.42 -2.37 11.70
C GLY A 50 -13.60 -3.28 11.38
N LYS A 51 -13.39 -4.37 10.62
CA LYS A 51 -14.42 -5.37 10.35
C LYS A 51 -14.91 -6.07 11.61
N ARG A 52 -13.99 -6.53 12.47
CA ARG A 52 -14.36 -7.20 13.74
C ARG A 52 -15.13 -6.27 14.66
N ILE A 53 -14.69 -5.02 14.80
CA ILE A 53 -15.39 -4.02 15.60
C ILE A 53 -16.78 -3.75 15.00
N PHE A 54 -16.88 -3.56 13.68
CA PHE A 54 -18.17 -3.39 13.03
C PHE A 54 -19.09 -4.59 13.28
N GLU A 55 -18.62 -5.83 13.13
CA GLU A 55 -19.44 -7.02 13.39
C GLU A 55 -19.93 -7.11 14.84
N GLN A 56 -19.12 -6.69 15.80
CA GLN A 56 -19.47 -6.70 17.23
C GLN A 56 -20.38 -5.54 17.64
N GLU A 57 -20.17 -4.36 17.04
CA GLU A 57 -20.76 -3.10 17.49
C GLU A 57 -21.84 -2.55 16.54
N LYS A 58 -22.07 -3.15 15.37
CA LYS A 58 -23.09 -2.69 14.40
C LYS A 58 -24.50 -2.64 14.98
N GLU A 59 -24.79 -3.41 16.02
CA GLU A 59 -26.09 -3.46 16.70
C GLU A 59 -26.07 -2.69 18.02
N ASN A 60 -24.93 -2.09 18.40
CA ASN A 60 -24.76 -1.31 19.63
C ASN A 60 -24.88 0.20 19.35
N PRO A 61 -26.03 0.83 19.65
CA PRO A 61 -26.25 2.25 19.35
C PRO A 61 -25.43 3.22 20.23
N GLN A 62 -24.79 2.72 21.29
CA GLN A 62 -23.95 3.51 22.19
C GLN A 62 -22.46 3.32 21.92
N SER A 63 -22.12 2.63 20.83
CA SER A 63 -20.72 2.41 20.45
C SER A 63 -20.06 3.74 20.06
N PRO A 64 -18.80 3.99 20.45
CA PRO A 64 -18.05 5.17 19.98
C PRO A 64 -17.84 5.20 18.46
N VAL A 65 -18.12 4.08 17.78
CA VAL A 65 -18.04 3.96 16.32
C VAL A 65 -19.42 3.78 15.66
N ALA A 66 -20.52 4.05 16.37
CA ALA A 66 -21.88 3.90 15.85
C ALA A 66 -22.09 4.67 14.54
N ASP A 67 -21.67 5.93 14.47
CA ASP A 67 -21.73 6.75 13.25
C ASP A 67 -21.00 6.12 12.05
N LEU A 68 -19.86 5.46 12.30
CA LEU A 68 -19.10 4.78 11.25
C LEU A 68 -19.81 3.50 10.81
N CYS A 69 -20.42 2.77 11.76
CA CYS A 69 -21.21 1.59 11.45
C CYS A 69 -22.44 1.94 10.61
N GLU A 70 -23.16 3.01 10.94
CA GLU A 70 -24.30 3.49 10.16
C GLU A 70 -23.90 3.85 8.72
N LYS A 71 -22.76 4.53 8.52
CA LYS A 71 -22.25 4.86 7.18
C LYS A 71 -21.91 3.61 6.36
N ILE A 72 -21.37 2.57 7.00
CA ILE A 72 -21.08 1.28 6.36
C ILE A 72 -22.39 0.61 5.94
N LEU A 73 -23.38 0.52 6.84
CA LEU A 73 -24.69 -0.07 6.57
C LEU A 73 -25.43 0.66 5.44
N ALA A 74 -25.42 2.00 5.46
CA ALA A 74 -26.01 2.81 4.39
C ALA A 74 -25.33 2.53 3.03
N SER A 75 -24.00 2.39 3.03
CA SER A 75 -23.25 2.05 1.82
C SER A 75 -23.57 0.65 1.31
N GLN A 76 -23.77 -0.32 2.21
CA GLN A 76 -24.21 -1.68 1.86
C GLN A 76 -25.60 -1.68 1.24
N ALA A 77 -26.56 -0.96 1.83
CA ALA A 77 -27.91 -0.82 1.28
C ALA A 77 -27.88 -0.17 -0.13
N ASN A 78 -27.05 0.86 -0.33
CA ASN A 78 -26.88 1.47 -1.65
C ASN A 78 -26.32 0.48 -2.69
N ILE A 79 -25.37 -0.38 -2.29
CA ILE A 79 -24.82 -1.43 -3.18
C ILE A 79 -25.93 -2.42 -3.57
N GLU A 80 -26.77 -2.83 -2.63
CA GLU A 80 -27.91 -3.72 -2.92
C GLU A 80 -28.89 -3.08 -3.90
N GLN A 81 -29.25 -1.82 -3.70
CA GLN A 81 -30.12 -1.08 -4.63
C GLN A 81 -29.51 -0.97 -6.03
N LEU A 82 -28.22 -0.64 -6.12
CA LEU A 82 -27.51 -0.57 -7.41
C LEU A 82 -27.48 -1.93 -8.11
N ASN A 83 -27.28 -3.01 -7.37
CA ASN A 83 -27.31 -4.37 -7.93
C ASN A 83 -28.72 -4.73 -8.45
N GLN A 84 -29.79 -4.39 -7.73
CA GLN A 84 -31.17 -4.60 -8.18
C GLN A 84 -31.45 -3.85 -9.48
N MET A 85 -31.06 -2.58 -9.58
CA MET A 85 -31.20 -1.81 -10.83
C MET A 85 -30.43 -2.44 -11.99
N ILE A 86 -29.25 -3.01 -11.73
CA ILE A 86 -28.47 -3.74 -12.74
C ILE A 86 -29.19 -5.02 -13.19
N GLU A 87 -29.84 -5.75 -12.26
CA GLU A 87 -30.60 -6.96 -12.59
C GLU A 87 -31.86 -6.64 -13.40
N GLU A 88 -32.63 -5.62 -13.02
CA GLU A 88 -33.78 -5.12 -13.77
C GLU A 88 -33.38 -4.67 -15.18
N ALA A 89 -32.25 -3.97 -15.32
CA ALA A 89 -31.74 -3.57 -16.62
C ALA A 89 -31.27 -4.75 -17.50
N LYS A 90 -30.94 -5.90 -16.91
CA LYS A 90 -30.50 -7.11 -17.62
C LYS A 90 -31.66 -8.03 -18.02
N ASN A 91 -32.75 -8.04 -17.25
CA ASN A 91 -33.97 -8.81 -17.54
C ASN A 91 -35.17 -7.86 -17.70
N PRO A 92 -35.31 -7.19 -18.86
CA PRO A 92 -36.44 -6.31 -19.14
C PRO A 92 -37.79 -7.05 -19.26
#